data_AF-A0A936D8D6-F1
#
_entry.id   AF-A0A936D8D6-F1
#
_cell.length_a   1.000
_cell.length_b   1.000
_cell.length_c   1.000
_cell.angle_alpha   90.00
_cell.angle_beta   90.00
_cell.angle_gamma   90.00
#
_symmetry.space_group_name_H-M   'P 1'
#
loop_
_entity.id
_entity.type
_entity.pdbx_description
1 polymer ?
#
loop_
_entity_poly.entity_id
_entity_poly.type
_entity_poly.pdbx_seq_one_letter_code
_entity_poly.pdbx_strand_id
1 'polypeptide(L)'
;MATLPLLLLAGCYTAELDAEASAVYVCSQDEECPLGQACAEGLCRAEAELRGPSLEIASPAPLQVFSPADATIPLSFEGRDLVLSDDASDDARAGYVEIYLDGALVDAVTGGDLEAGLDIASLDMPTTGGLHHIVLSPRHIDGARFESVESDAHVAFWVDDGLEHVAIVEPPPGARFAADGARVQLEVASLNFTLVNPGFIAPGEVAGGPEGYVHIYVDADVPNCLPACNFDYQSSVIPPGLARVNQLRADQYLVLPEGVGTVRLQIVAQAIDNVPYYRGEDAAALVYDEVPVQSVVGEAQP
;
A
#
# COMPACT_ATOMS: atom_id res chain seq x y z
N MET A 1 -37.13 67.87 47.42
CA MET A 1 -36.99 67.18 46.12
C MET A 1 -35.79 67.75 45.41
N ALA A 2 -34.69 67.01 45.36
CA ALA A 2 -33.53 67.31 44.53
C ALA A 2 -32.98 65.97 44.05
N THR A 3 -33.01 65.77 42.74
CA THR A 3 -32.66 64.55 42.00
C THR A 3 -31.16 64.54 41.67
N LEU A 4 -30.48 63.43 41.99
CA LEU A 4 -29.11 63.12 41.57
C LEU A 4 -29.13 62.62 40.10
N PRO A 5 -28.16 63.00 39.24
CA PRO A 5 -27.97 62.34 37.96
C PRO A 5 -27.07 61.10 38.12
N LEU A 6 -27.50 59.99 37.52
CA LEU A 6 -26.76 58.73 37.44
C LEU A 6 -25.89 58.77 36.17
N LEU A 7 -24.56 58.73 36.32
CA LEU A 7 -23.61 58.57 35.22
C LEU A 7 -23.53 57.09 34.83
N LEU A 8 -23.95 56.77 33.59
CA LEU A 8 -23.76 55.47 32.95
C LEU A 8 -22.35 55.42 32.33
N LEU A 9 -21.47 54.60 32.91
CA LEU A 9 -20.21 54.17 32.30
C LEU A 9 -20.52 53.09 31.25
N ALA A 10 -20.49 53.46 29.98
CA ALA A 10 -20.39 52.52 28.87
C ALA A 10 -18.94 52.03 28.77
N GLY A 11 -18.67 50.84 29.31
CA GLY A 11 -17.42 50.13 29.06
C GLY A 11 -17.48 49.48 27.67
N CYS A 12 -16.77 50.04 26.70
CA CYS A 12 -16.45 49.34 25.46
C CYS A 12 -15.45 48.23 25.78
N TYR A 13 -15.90 46.97 25.83
CA TYR A 13 -15.00 45.84 25.72
C TYR A 13 -14.50 45.80 24.28
N THR A 14 -13.28 46.31 24.05
CA THR A 14 -12.53 45.96 22.85
C THR A 14 -12.05 44.53 23.07
N ALA A 15 -12.76 43.56 22.49
CA ALA A 15 -12.22 42.22 22.30
C ALA A 15 -11.07 42.37 21.30
N GLU A 16 -9.86 42.57 21.79
CA GLU A 16 -8.67 42.27 21.02
C GLU A 16 -8.70 40.75 20.82
N LEU A 17 -9.13 40.34 19.62
CA LEU A 17 -9.02 38.97 19.17
C LEU A 17 -7.53 38.65 19.17
N ASP A 18 -7.13 37.81 20.10
CA ASP A 18 -5.79 37.24 20.16
C ASP A 18 -5.57 36.43 18.87
N ALA A 19 -4.77 36.99 17.97
CA ALA A 19 -4.47 36.39 16.67
C ALA A 19 -3.57 35.14 16.79
N GLU A 20 -3.05 34.85 17.99
CA GLU A 20 -2.21 33.68 18.26
C GLU A 20 -2.96 32.57 19.04
N ALA A 21 -4.21 32.79 19.46
CA ALA A 21 -5.01 31.74 20.06
C ALA A 21 -5.46 30.76 18.97
N SER A 22 -4.76 29.64 18.84
CA SER A 22 -5.23 28.43 18.13
C SER A 22 -6.51 27.95 18.80
N ALA A 23 -7.65 28.53 18.40
CA ALA A 23 -8.95 28.18 18.96
C ALA A 23 -9.30 26.76 18.51
N VAL A 24 -9.21 25.81 19.42
CA VAL A 24 -9.71 24.45 19.24
C VAL A 24 -11.23 24.51 19.28
N TYR A 25 -11.89 24.25 18.16
CA TYR A 25 -13.35 24.22 18.06
C TYR A 25 -13.86 22.81 18.37
N VAL A 26 -14.92 22.71 19.18
CA VAL A 26 -15.63 21.46 19.43
C VAL A 26 -16.71 21.30 18.37
N CYS A 27 -16.89 20.09 17.86
CA CYS A 27 -17.87 19.77 16.84
C CYS A 27 -18.51 18.41 17.12
N SER A 28 -19.62 18.17 16.44
CA SER A 28 -20.28 16.87 16.33
C SER A 28 -20.44 16.42 14.88
N GLN A 29 -20.34 17.36 13.93
CA GLN A 29 -20.44 17.15 12.49
C GLN A 29 -19.54 18.15 11.76
N ASP A 30 -19.12 17.81 10.53
CA ASP A 30 -18.16 18.60 9.75
C ASP A 30 -18.65 20.03 9.45
N GLU A 31 -19.96 20.24 9.30
CA GLU A 31 -20.53 21.55 9.00
C GLU A 31 -20.41 22.54 10.18
N GLU A 32 -20.10 22.05 11.37
CA GLU A 32 -19.84 22.86 12.57
C GLU A 32 -18.41 23.41 12.58
N CYS A 33 -17.55 22.94 11.67
CA CYS A 33 -16.16 23.33 11.58
C CYS A 33 -15.91 24.49 10.61
N PRO A 34 -14.90 25.34 10.91
CA PRO A 34 -14.41 26.35 9.96
C PRO A 34 -14.01 25.73 8.61
N LEU A 35 -14.05 26.54 7.54
CA LEU A 35 -13.64 26.10 6.20
C LEU A 35 -12.22 25.52 6.22
N GLY A 36 -12.04 24.33 5.65
CA GLY A 36 -10.78 23.59 5.64
C GLY A 36 -10.53 22.76 6.90
N GLN A 37 -11.52 22.62 7.77
CA GLN A 37 -11.52 21.72 8.93
C GLN A 37 -12.70 20.74 8.84
N ALA A 38 -12.53 19.55 9.39
CA ALA A 38 -13.60 18.58 9.55
C ALA A 38 -13.61 18.04 10.99
N CYS A 39 -14.74 17.45 11.37
CA CYS A 39 -14.98 17.02 12.73
C CYS A 39 -14.37 15.65 12.98
N ALA A 40 -13.35 15.61 13.84
CA ALA A 40 -12.68 14.38 14.23
C ALA A 40 -12.57 14.30 15.75
N GLU A 41 -13.07 13.19 16.32
CA GLU A 41 -13.06 12.95 17.77
C GLU A 41 -13.72 14.08 18.58
N GLY A 42 -14.71 14.75 17.99
CA GLY A 42 -15.44 15.86 18.61
C GLY A 42 -14.71 17.20 18.56
N LEU A 43 -13.62 17.31 17.80
CA LEU A 43 -12.84 18.53 17.61
C LEU A 43 -12.70 18.84 16.12
N CYS A 44 -12.74 20.12 15.75
CA CYS A 44 -12.42 20.53 14.40
C CYS A 44 -10.91 20.46 14.21
N ARG A 45 -10.48 19.58 13.31
CA ARG A 45 -9.09 19.42 12.89
C ARG A 45 -8.95 19.81 11.44
N ALA A 46 -7.76 20.22 11.02
CA ALA A 46 -7.54 20.56 9.63
C ALA A 46 -7.83 19.33 8.74
N GLU A 47 -8.55 19.50 7.64
CA GLU A 47 -8.85 18.38 6.73
C GLU A 47 -7.56 17.71 6.22
N ALA A 48 -6.49 18.49 6.04
CA ALA A 48 -5.17 17.97 5.67
C ALA A 48 -4.56 17.05 6.74
N GLU A 49 -4.79 17.33 8.04
CA GLU A 49 -4.35 16.43 9.13
C GLU A 49 -5.15 15.13 9.12
N LEU A 50 -6.42 15.18 8.72
CA LEU A 50 -7.31 14.01 8.67
C LEU A 50 -7.07 13.14 7.42
N ARG A 51 -6.77 13.77 6.29
CA ARG A 51 -6.40 13.08 5.05
C ARG A 51 -4.99 12.54 5.08
N GLY A 52 -4.12 13.09 5.94
CA GLY A 52 -2.71 12.75 5.97
C GLY A 52 -1.96 13.22 4.73
N PRO A 53 -0.65 12.97 4.67
CA PRO A 53 0.17 13.28 3.52
C PRO A 53 -0.21 12.45 2.29
N SER A 54 0.10 12.95 1.10
CA SER A 54 -0.07 12.22 -0.16
C SER A 54 1.28 12.14 -0.85
N LEU A 55 1.69 10.93 -1.23
CA LEU A 55 2.95 10.66 -1.91
C LEU A 55 2.68 10.03 -3.28
N GLU A 56 3.52 10.35 -4.27
CA GLU A 56 3.48 9.73 -5.59
C GLU A 56 4.90 9.35 -6.04
N ILE A 57 5.09 8.08 -6.42
CA ILE A 57 6.37 7.58 -6.91
C ILE A 57 6.45 7.84 -8.42
N ALA A 58 7.40 8.67 -8.84
CA ALA A 58 7.64 9.00 -10.24
C ALA A 58 8.63 8.03 -10.92
N SER A 59 9.57 7.46 -10.16
CA SER A 59 10.51 6.44 -10.62
C SER A 59 10.79 5.42 -9.51
N PRO A 60 10.85 4.11 -9.82
CA PRO A 60 10.68 3.51 -11.13
C PRO A 60 9.24 3.59 -11.66
N ALA A 61 9.07 3.42 -12.97
CA ALA A 61 7.72 3.30 -13.53
C ALA A 61 7.08 1.96 -13.08
N PRO A 62 5.75 1.88 -12.95
CA PRO A 62 5.07 0.63 -12.60
C PRO A 62 5.45 -0.50 -13.55
N LEU A 63 5.85 -1.64 -12.96
CA LEU A 63 6.31 -2.85 -13.65
C LEU A 63 7.50 -2.62 -14.61
N GLN A 64 8.29 -1.58 -14.37
CA GLN A 64 9.56 -1.40 -15.08
C GLN A 64 10.46 -2.61 -14.86
N VAL A 65 11.15 -3.03 -15.92
CA VAL A 65 12.06 -4.19 -15.88
C VAL A 65 13.50 -3.69 -15.79
N PHE A 66 14.23 -4.21 -14.80
CA PHE A 66 15.65 -3.99 -14.58
C PHE A 66 16.44 -5.27 -14.82
N SER A 67 17.72 -5.11 -15.15
CA SER A 67 18.65 -6.23 -15.23
C SER A 67 19.27 -6.49 -13.86
N PRO A 68 19.51 -7.75 -13.44
CA PRO A 68 20.29 -8.04 -12.24
C PRO A 68 21.75 -7.56 -12.34
N ALA A 69 22.21 -7.17 -13.52
CA ALA A 69 23.53 -6.55 -13.71
C ALA A 69 23.54 -5.05 -13.39
N ASP A 70 22.37 -4.42 -13.26
CA ASP A 70 22.26 -3.03 -12.83
C ASP A 70 22.65 -2.92 -11.34
N ALA A 71 23.38 -1.87 -10.99
CA ALA A 71 23.87 -1.71 -9.62
C ALA A 71 22.78 -1.17 -8.67
N THR A 72 21.88 -0.34 -9.20
CA THR A 72 20.98 0.47 -8.39
C THR A 72 19.66 0.74 -9.11
N ILE A 73 18.60 0.93 -8.34
CA ILE A 73 17.29 1.37 -8.82
C ILE A 73 17.16 2.87 -8.57
N PRO A 74 16.79 3.68 -9.59
CA PRO A 74 16.45 5.07 -9.36
C PRO A 74 15.13 5.16 -8.59
N LEU A 75 15.11 5.93 -7.50
CA LEU A 75 13.89 6.26 -6.80
C LEU A 75 13.70 7.78 -6.84
N SER A 76 12.59 8.21 -7.40
CA SER A 76 12.14 9.59 -7.31
C SER A 76 10.66 9.65 -6.97
N PHE A 77 10.29 10.60 -6.12
CA PHE A 77 8.92 10.76 -5.66
C PHE A 77 8.64 12.20 -5.28
N GLU A 78 7.37 12.57 -5.35
CA GLU A 78 6.87 13.85 -4.88
C GLU A 78 5.80 13.64 -3.82
N GLY A 79 5.50 14.70 -3.08
CA GLY A 79 4.51 14.61 -2.02
C GLY A 79 3.92 15.96 -1.63
N ARG A 80 2.81 15.89 -0.90
CA ARG A 80 2.08 17.03 -0.37
C ARG A 80 1.66 16.76 1.06
N ASP A 81 1.36 17.85 1.78
CA ASP A 81 0.82 17.80 3.14
C ASP A 81 1.73 17.10 4.17
N LEU A 82 3.04 17.01 3.87
CA LEU A 82 4.11 16.60 4.78
C LEU A 82 5.25 17.62 4.75
N VAL A 83 5.72 18.04 5.91
CA VAL A 83 6.93 18.86 6.06
C VAL A 83 8.04 17.95 6.57
N LEU A 84 9.03 17.68 5.72
CA LEU A 84 10.14 16.81 6.09
C LEU A 84 11.00 17.44 7.20
N SER A 85 11.09 16.75 8.34
CA SER A 85 11.87 17.13 9.52
C SER A 85 12.15 15.91 10.40
N ASP A 86 13.35 15.84 10.96
CA ASP A 86 13.72 14.95 12.06
C ASP A 86 13.84 15.67 13.42
N ASP A 87 13.74 16.99 13.41
CA ASP A 87 13.74 17.81 14.62
C ASP A 87 12.35 17.89 15.25
N ALA A 88 12.32 18.07 16.58
CA ALA A 88 11.09 18.32 17.31
C ALA A 88 10.37 19.56 16.75
N SER A 89 9.10 19.38 16.37
CA SER A 89 8.25 20.40 15.78
C SER A 89 6.86 20.32 16.36
N ASP A 90 6.22 21.47 16.53
CA ASP A 90 4.81 21.57 16.89
C ASP A 90 3.89 21.58 15.65
N ASP A 91 4.45 21.56 14.43
CA ASP A 91 3.66 21.39 13.19
C ASP A 91 3.21 19.93 13.09
N ALA A 92 1.89 19.70 13.10
CA ALA A 92 1.29 18.37 12.99
C ALA A 92 1.64 17.64 11.67
N ARG A 93 2.05 18.39 10.64
CA ARG A 93 2.51 17.87 9.35
C ARG A 93 4.01 17.60 9.33
N ALA A 94 4.74 17.89 10.40
CA ALA A 94 6.16 17.60 10.46
C ALA A 94 6.42 16.11 10.66
N GLY A 95 7.34 15.56 9.89
CA GLY A 95 7.60 14.13 9.87
C GLY A 95 8.66 13.73 8.87
N TYR A 96 8.77 12.43 8.60
CA TYR A 96 9.74 11.88 7.66
C TYR A 96 9.11 10.76 6.83
N VAL A 97 9.75 10.40 5.73
CA VAL A 97 9.30 9.28 4.87
C VAL A 97 10.23 8.11 5.04
N GLU A 98 9.71 6.97 5.47
CA GLU A 98 10.44 5.71 5.45
C GLU A 98 10.31 5.05 4.08
N ILE A 99 11.44 4.55 3.57
CA ILE A 99 11.51 3.82 2.30
C ILE A 99 11.72 2.34 2.62
N TYR A 100 10.79 1.51 2.16
CA TYR A 100 10.83 0.06 2.29
C TYR A 100 11.05 -0.60 0.94
N LEU A 101 11.91 -1.62 0.90
CA LEU A 101 12.09 -2.53 -0.22
C LEU A 101 11.68 -3.93 0.25
N ASP A 102 10.65 -4.51 -0.37
CA ASP A 102 10.06 -5.81 0.00
C ASP A 102 9.69 -5.92 1.49
N GLY A 103 9.24 -4.80 2.07
CA GLY A 103 8.89 -4.70 3.49
C GLY A 103 10.07 -4.52 4.45
N ALA A 104 11.32 -4.51 3.96
CA ALA A 104 12.49 -4.15 4.76
C ALA A 104 12.77 -2.64 4.67
N LEU A 105 12.94 -1.97 5.81
CA LEU A 105 13.34 -0.55 5.85
C LEU A 105 14.76 -0.42 5.29
N VAL A 106 14.91 0.37 4.21
CA VAL A 106 16.20 0.58 3.53
C VAL A 106 16.73 2.00 3.71
N ASP A 107 15.86 2.99 3.85
CA ASP A 107 16.26 4.39 4.04
C ASP A 107 15.14 5.22 4.69
N ALA A 108 15.47 6.44 5.13
CA ALA A 108 14.51 7.42 5.63
C ALA A 108 14.88 8.84 5.16
N VAL A 109 13.89 9.56 4.63
CA VAL A 109 14.05 10.91 4.13
C VAL A 109 13.50 11.90 5.14
N THR A 110 14.39 12.67 5.76
CA THR A 110 14.06 13.63 6.84
C THR A 110 14.15 15.09 6.42
N GLY A 111 14.54 15.38 5.18
CA GLY A 111 14.64 16.74 4.66
C GLY A 111 14.57 16.82 3.14
N GLY A 112 14.20 18.00 2.64
CA GLY A 112 14.01 18.25 1.21
C GLY A 112 12.69 18.97 0.94
N ASP A 113 12.45 19.31 -0.33
CA ASP A 113 11.19 19.88 -0.80
C ASP A 113 10.40 18.81 -1.57
N LEU A 114 9.39 18.23 -0.92
CA LEU A 114 8.54 17.19 -1.52
C LEU A 114 7.72 17.70 -2.70
N GLU A 115 7.31 18.97 -2.69
CA GLU A 115 6.52 19.55 -3.78
C GLU A 115 7.35 19.77 -5.04
N ALA A 116 8.67 19.96 -4.88
CA ALA A 116 9.61 20.03 -5.99
C ALA A 116 10.05 18.65 -6.51
N GLY A 117 9.69 17.57 -5.80
CA GLY A 117 10.16 16.21 -6.04
C GLY A 117 11.54 15.97 -5.43
N LEU A 118 11.75 14.74 -4.98
CA LEU A 118 13.00 14.26 -4.39
C LEU A 118 13.56 13.10 -5.20
N ASP A 119 14.87 13.15 -5.43
CA ASP A 119 15.65 12.07 -6.02
C ASP A 119 16.50 11.41 -4.94
N ILE A 120 16.31 10.11 -4.76
CA ILE A 120 17.13 9.29 -3.87
C ILE A 120 18.27 8.72 -4.70
N ALA A 121 19.50 9.02 -4.28
CA ALA A 121 20.70 8.84 -5.10
C ALA A 121 20.86 7.41 -5.65
N SER A 122 20.40 6.40 -4.89
CA SER A 122 20.26 5.02 -5.38
C SER A 122 19.71 4.10 -4.30
N LEU A 123 18.75 3.25 -4.64
CA LEU A 123 18.47 2.02 -3.88
C LEU A 123 19.31 0.88 -4.43
N ASP A 124 19.85 0.02 -3.56
CA ASP A 124 20.60 -1.17 -3.98
C ASP A 124 19.67 -2.12 -4.77
N MET A 125 20.17 -2.66 -5.88
CA MET A 125 19.43 -3.65 -6.67
C MET A 125 19.22 -4.96 -5.87
N PRO A 126 18.00 -5.51 -5.80
CA PRO A 126 17.77 -6.84 -5.25
C PRO A 126 18.62 -7.92 -5.94
N THR A 127 19.11 -8.87 -5.16
CA THR A 127 19.91 -9.99 -5.68
C THR A 127 19.08 -11.17 -6.21
N THR A 128 17.79 -11.16 -5.93
CA THR A 128 16.83 -12.18 -6.39
C THR A 128 16.12 -11.67 -7.64
N GLY A 129 15.85 -12.55 -8.59
CA GLY A 129 14.94 -12.23 -9.70
C GLY A 129 13.49 -12.32 -9.25
N GLY A 130 12.61 -11.62 -9.96
CA GLY A 130 11.18 -11.56 -9.65
C GLY A 130 10.67 -10.12 -9.50
N LEU A 131 9.48 -10.00 -8.93
CA LEU A 131 8.86 -8.71 -8.65
C LEU A 131 9.31 -8.21 -7.28
N HIS A 132 9.55 -6.92 -7.18
CA HIS A 132 9.98 -6.24 -5.98
C HIS A 132 9.11 -5.02 -5.73
N HIS A 133 8.93 -4.67 -4.46
CA HIS A 133 8.05 -3.58 -4.03
C HIS A 133 8.84 -2.48 -3.35
N ILE A 134 8.66 -1.24 -3.82
CA ILE A 134 9.01 -0.05 -3.05
C ILE A 134 7.74 0.47 -2.38
N VAL A 135 7.82 0.70 -1.08
CA VAL A 135 6.75 1.36 -0.32
C VAL A 135 7.33 2.58 0.38
N LEU A 136 6.71 3.73 0.16
CA LEU A 136 6.97 4.96 0.89
C LEU A 136 5.91 5.08 1.99
N SER A 137 6.37 5.14 3.24
CA SER A 137 5.47 5.24 4.39
C SER A 137 5.82 6.47 5.22
N PRO A 138 4.99 7.53 5.17
CA PRO A 138 5.23 8.74 5.94
C PRO A 138 4.96 8.48 7.43
N ARG A 139 5.74 9.16 8.28
CA ARG A 139 5.72 9.06 9.74
C ARG A 139 5.71 10.43 10.37
N HIS A 140 5.03 10.56 11.49
CA HIS A 140 5.24 11.69 12.41
C HIS A 140 6.66 11.63 13.00
N ILE A 141 7.13 12.76 13.55
CA ILE A 141 8.46 12.85 14.21
C ILE A 141 8.65 11.82 15.33
N ASP A 142 7.57 11.45 16.03
CA ASP A 142 7.61 10.44 17.09
C ASP A 142 7.64 8.98 16.58
N GLY A 143 7.63 8.80 15.25
CA GLY A 143 7.61 7.51 14.56
C GLY A 143 6.22 6.91 14.36
N ALA A 144 5.16 7.56 14.84
CA ALA A 144 3.80 7.13 14.59
C ALA A 144 3.49 7.19 13.08
N ARG A 145 2.65 6.25 12.60
CA ARG A 145 2.14 6.31 11.23
C ARG A 145 1.07 7.39 11.13
N PHE A 146 0.99 8.03 9.97
CA PHE A 146 -0.25 8.71 9.60
C PHE A 146 -1.35 7.65 9.44
N GLU A 147 -2.52 7.92 10.03
CA GLU A 147 -3.60 6.95 10.11
C GLU A 147 -4.47 6.89 8.85
N SER A 148 -4.23 7.77 7.86
CA SER A 148 -4.99 7.76 6.63
C SER A 148 -4.55 6.60 5.72
N VAL A 149 -5.54 5.90 5.17
CA VAL A 149 -5.34 4.71 4.32
C VAL A 149 -4.63 5.03 3.00
N GLU A 150 -4.60 6.31 2.62
CA GLU A 150 -4.02 6.82 1.37
C GLU A 150 -2.62 7.43 1.55
N SER A 151 -2.07 7.41 2.78
CA SER A 151 -0.78 8.04 3.08
C SER A 151 0.43 7.28 2.49
N ASP A 152 0.32 5.96 2.38
CA ASP A 152 1.40 5.12 1.84
C ASP A 152 1.34 5.15 0.30
N ALA A 153 2.50 5.27 -0.36
CA ALA A 153 2.63 5.11 -1.80
C ALA A 153 3.44 3.86 -2.11
N HIS A 154 3.09 3.13 -3.17
CA HIS A 154 3.80 1.92 -3.57
C HIS A 154 3.98 1.82 -5.07
N VAL A 155 5.07 1.17 -5.48
CA VAL A 155 5.30 0.75 -6.85
C VAL A 155 5.96 -0.63 -6.85
N ALA A 156 5.60 -1.45 -7.82
CA ALA A 156 6.27 -2.72 -8.06
C ALA A 156 7.10 -2.65 -9.35
N PHE A 157 8.24 -3.31 -9.37
CA PHE A 157 9.13 -3.40 -10.53
C PHE A 157 9.73 -4.81 -10.64
N TRP A 158 10.26 -5.15 -11.80
CA TRP A 158 10.84 -6.47 -12.07
C TRP A 158 12.36 -6.43 -12.07
N VAL A 159 12.98 -7.47 -11.52
CA VAL A 159 14.37 -7.85 -11.79
C VAL A 159 14.35 -9.11 -12.65
N ASP A 160 14.75 -8.99 -13.92
CA ASP A 160 14.69 -10.07 -14.90
C ASP A 160 15.94 -10.95 -14.86
N ASP A 161 15.83 -12.10 -14.21
CA ASP A 161 16.86 -13.15 -14.19
C ASP A 161 16.74 -14.14 -15.37
N GLY A 162 15.81 -13.89 -16.30
CA GLY A 162 15.52 -14.75 -17.46
C GLY A 162 14.66 -15.97 -17.14
N LEU A 163 14.15 -16.11 -15.91
CA LEU A 163 13.28 -17.21 -15.49
C LEU A 163 11.80 -16.78 -15.47
N GLU A 164 10.91 -17.78 -15.44
CA GLU A 164 9.47 -17.57 -15.28
C GLU A 164 9.13 -17.07 -13.88
N HIS A 165 8.31 -16.03 -13.79
CA HIS A 165 7.80 -15.47 -12.54
C HIS A 165 6.30 -15.19 -12.63
N VAL A 166 5.60 -15.40 -11.53
CA VAL A 166 4.29 -14.81 -11.24
C VAL A 166 4.42 -14.05 -9.93
N ALA A 167 3.78 -12.90 -9.81
CA ALA A 167 3.88 -12.09 -8.60
C ALA A 167 2.61 -11.30 -8.30
N ILE A 168 2.44 -10.96 -7.03
CA ILE A 168 1.37 -10.11 -6.49
C ILE A 168 1.83 -8.65 -6.61
N VAL A 169 1.22 -7.89 -7.52
CA VAL A 169 1.48 -6.45 -7.67
C VAL A 169 0.73 -5.65 -6.59
N GLU A 170 -0.52 -6.04 -6.34
CA GLU A 170 -1.34 -5.49 -5.27
C GLU A 170 -2.00 -6.64 -4.51
N PRO A 171 -2.00 -6.62 -3.17
CA PRO A 171 -1.44 -5.57 -2.32
C PRO A 171 0.09 -5.58 -2.19
N PRO A 172 0.72 -4.45 -1.79
CA PRO A 172 2.12 -4.43 -1.40
C PRO A 172 2.37 -5.04 -0.01
N PRO A 173 3.63 -5.41 0.32
CA PRO A 173 4.03 -5.80 1.66
C PRO A 173 3.61 -4.78 2.73
N GLY A 174 3.00 -5.27 3.81
CA GLY A 174 2.52 -4.46 4.93
C GLY A 174 1.12 -3.87 4.74
N ALA A 175 0.47 -4.05 3.59
CA ALA A 175 -0.89 -3.58 3.35
C ALA A 175 -1.87 -4.08 4.43
N ARG A 176 -2.79 -3.21 4.85
CA ARG A 176 -3.70 -3.45 5.98
C ARG A 176 -5.12 -3.71 5.49
N PHE A 177 -5.74 -4.76 5.99
CA PHE A 177 -7.10 -5.16 5.64
C PHE A 177 -7.94 -5.41 6.88
N ALA A 178 -9.21 -5.05 6.82
CA ALA A 178 -10.16 -5.43 7.86
C ALA A 178 -10.25 -6.96 7.97
N ALA A 179 -10.23 -7.48 9.20
CA ALA A 179 -10.20 -8.92 9.47
C ALA A 179 -11.49 -9.65 9.03
N ASP A 180 -12.61 -8.94 8.85
CA ASP A 180 -13.94 -9.50 8.61
C ASP A 180 -14.29 -9.63 7.12
N GLY A 181 -13.64 -10.58 6.44
CA GLY A 181 -14.01 -10.95 5.06
C GLY A 181 -13.81 -9.84 4.04
N ALA A 182 -12.72 -9.07 4.21
CA ALA A 182 -12.38 -7.98 3.32
C ALA A 182 -12.33 -8.44 1.85
N ARG A 183 -12.91 -7.61 0.98
CA ARG A 183 -12.58 -7.69 -0.45
C ARG A 183 -11.14 -7.20 -0.60
N VAL A 184 -10.26 -8.12 -0.98
CA VAL A 184 -8.89 -7.79 -1.35
C VAL A 184 -8.88 -7.62 -2.87
N GLN A 185 -8.59 -6.40 -3.32
CA GLN A 185 -8.21 -6.20 -4.72
C GLN A 185 -6.86 -6.88 -4.91
N LEU A 186 -6.84 -7.94 -5.72
CA LEU A 186 -5.61 -8.59 -6.10
C LEU A 186 -5.24 -8.16 -7.51
N GLU A 187 -4.02 -7.68 -7.68
CA GLU A 187 -3.40 -7.56 -8.99
C GLU A 187 -2.23 -8.53 -9.05
N VAL A 188 -2.20 -9.34 -10.11
CA VAL A 188 -1.09 -10.26 -10.37
C VAL A 188 -0.48 -9.95 -11.72
N ALA A 189 0.83 -10.08 -11.78
CA ALA A 189 1.60 -9.96 -13.00
C ALA A 189 2.54 -11.14 -13.16
N SER A 190 3.09 -11.27 -14.36
CA SER A 190 3.99 -12.36 -14.72
C SER A 190 5.07 -11.84 -15.65
N LEU A 191 6.26 -12.42 -15.51
CA LEU A 191 7.42 -12.17 -16.35
C LEU A 191 7.93 -13.51 -16.87
N ASN A 192 8.17 -13.62 -18.18
CA ASN A 192 8.51 -14.87 -18.87
C ASN A 192 7.49 -16.02 -18.68
N PHE A 193 6.32 -15.76 -18.09
CA PHE A 193 5.19 -16.69 -17.94
C PHE A 193 3.94 -16.04 -18.53
N THR A 194 3.06 -16.82 -19.17
CA THR A 194 1.81 -16.30 -19.75
C THR A 194 0.60 -16.74 -18.94
N LEU A 195 -0.17 -15.79 -18.42
CA LEU A 195 -1.44 -16.07 -17.75
C LEU A 195 -2.53 -16.34 -18.79
N VAL A 196 -3.21 -17.49 -18.68
CA VAL A 196 -4.20 -17.99 -19.63
C VAL A 196 -5.43 -18.56 -18.92
N ASN A 197 -6.57 -18.59 -19.63
CA ASN A 197 -7.77 -19.25 -19.15
C ASN A 197 -7.76 -20.75 -19.50
N PRO A 198 -7.64 -21.69 -18.53
CA PRO A 198 -7.57 -23.12 -18.83
C PRO A 198 -8.88 -23.68 -19.39
N GLY A 199 -10.02 -23.03 -19.11
CA GLY A 199 -11.35 -23.46 -19.56
C GLY A 199 -11.58 -23.36 -21.08
N PHE A 200 -10.64 -22.77 -21.81
CA PHE A 200 -10.80 -22.51 -23.25
C PHE A 200 -9.58 -22.88 -24.10
N ILE A 201 -8.67 -23.70 -23.56
CA ILE A 201 -7.58 -24.26 -24.36
C ILE A 201 -8.16 -25.39 -25.22
N ALA A 202 -7.97 -25.30 -26.54
CA ALA A 202 -8.61 -26.25 -27.44
C ALA A 202 -8.06 -27.67 -27.19
N PRO A 203 -8.90 -28.72 -27.23
CA PRO A 203 -8.41 -30.08 -27.13
C PRO A 203 -7.36 -30.37 -28.21
N GLY A 204 -6.11 -30.60 -27.81
CA GLY A 204 -4.98 -30.83 -28.73
C GLY A 204 -4.17 -29.58 -29.12
N GLU A 205 -4.50 -28.40 -28.59
CA GLU A 205 -3.58 -27.27 -28.57
C GLU A 205 -2.35 -27.67 -27.75
N VAL A 206 -1.18 -27.65 -28.39
CA VAL A 206 0.08 -27.90 -27.71
C VAL A 206 0.44 -26.60 -26.99
N ALA A 207 0.55 -26.65 -25.66
CA ALA A 207 0.99 -25.51 -24.86
C ALA A 207 2.30 -24.97 -25.47
N GLY A 208 2.27 -23.69 -25.87
CA GLY A 208 3.32 -23.08 -26.70
C GLY A 208 4.52 -22.55 -25.93
N GLY A 209 4.47 -22.61 -24.60
CA GLY A 209 5.48 -22.06 -23.70
C GLY A 209 5.06 -22.21 -22.23
N PRO A 210 5.78 -21.57 -21.30
CA PRO A 210 5.39 -21.47 -19.90
C PRO A 210 4.09 -20.68 -19.78
N GLU A 211 2.98 -21.41 -19.65
CA GLU A 211 1.65 -20.82 -19.61
C GLU A 211 0.74 -21.55 -18.62
N GLY A 212 -0.17 -20.78 -18.02
CA GLY A 212 -1.04 -21.30 -16.98
C GLY A 212 -1.80 -20.20 -16.27
N TYR A 213 -2.15 -20.42 -15.02
CA TYR A 213 -2.90 -19.46 -14.21
C TYR A 213 -2.38 -19.51 -12.78
N VAL A 214 -2.94 -18.74 -11.84
CA VAL A 214 -2.45 -18.75 -10.45
C VAL A 214 -3.53 -19.18 -9.47
N HIS A 215 -3.10 -19.91 -8.45
CA HIS A 215 -3.89 -20.18 -7.25
C HIS A 215 -3.41 -19.29 -6.11
N ILE A 216 -4.35 -18.72 -5.37
CA ILE A 216 -4.09 -17.96 -4.15
C ILE A 216 -4.16 -18.92 -2.96
N TYR A 217 -3.24 -18.73 -2.02
CA TYR A 217 -3.23 -19.35 -0.70
C TYR A 217 -3.07 -18.27 0.37
N VAL A 218 -3.77 -18.44 1.50
CA VAL A 218 -3.69 -17.53 2.64
C VAL A 218 -3.15 -18.28 3.84
N ASP A 219 -2.05 -17.79 4.40
CA ASP A 219 -1.30 -18.36 5.55
C ASP A 219 -1.01 -19.86 5.43
N ALA A 220 -0.78 -20.33 4.21
CA ALA A 220 -0.43 -21.72 3.93
C ALA A 220 1.09 -21.96 4.09
N ASP A 221 1.47 -23.23 4.22
CA ASP A 221 2.86 -23.67 4.24
C ASP A 221 3.36 -23.98 2.82
N VAL A 222 3.12 -23.10 1.84
CA VAL A 222 3.66 -23.24 0.49
C VAL A 222 5.19 -23.06 0.53
N PRO A 223 5.98 -23.88 -0.19
CA PRO A 223 5.59 -24.95 -1.12
C PRO A 223 5.31 -26.32 -0.46
N ASN A 224 5.61 -26.48 0.83
CA ASN A 224 5.61 -27.78 1.52
C ASN A 224 4.24 -28.49 1.56
N CYS A 225 3.14 -27.75 1.47
CA CYS A 225 1.80 -28.33 1.51
C CYS A 225 1.23 -28.70 0.13
N LEU A 226 1.91 -28.38 -0.98
CA LEU A 226 1.39 -28.67 -2.32
C LEU A 226 1.45 -30.18 -2.65
N PRO A 227 0.50 -30.70 -3.45
CA PRO A 227 -0.60 -30.00 -4.12
C PRO A 227 -1.89 -29.86 -3.27
N ALA A 228 -1.86 -30.29 -2.00
CA ALA A 228 -3.05 -30.34 -1.14
C ALA A 228 -2.82 -29.56 0.16
N CYS A 229 -2.79 -28.24 0.04
CA CYS A 229 -2.77 -27.33 1.20
C CYS A 229 -4.14 -27.31 1.89
N ASN A 230 -4.18 -26.82 3.13
CA ASN A 230 -5.45 -26.70 3.84
C ASN A 230 -6.41 -25.81 3.03
N PHE A 231 -7.53 -26.37 2.59
CA PHE A 231 -8.40 -25.79 1.55
C PHE A 231 -9.28 -24.63 2.04
N ASP A 232 -9.08 -24.16 3.27
CA ASP A 232 -9.96 -23.16 3.88
C ASP A 232 -9.96 -21.85 3.05
N TYR A 233 -8.85 -21.52 2.37
CA TYR A 233 -8.72 -20.28 1.58
C TYR A 233 -7.92 -20.46 0.28
N GLN A 234 -8.48 -21.22 -0.68
CA GLN A 234 -7.93 -21.33 -2.04
C GLN A 234 -8.89 -20.74 -3.07
N SER A 235 -8.40 -19.79 -3.86
CA SER A 235 -9.12 -19.25 -5.03
C SER A 235 -8.23 -19.31 -6.27
N SER A 236 -8.83 -19.46 -7.45
CA SER A 236 -8.11 -19.41 -8.72
C SER A 236 -8.29 -18.04 -9.35
N VAL A 237 -7.20 -17.46 -9.82
CA VAL A 237 -7.20 -16.20 -10.54
C VAL A 237 -6.90 -16.51 -12.00
N ILE A 238 -7.90 -16.29 -12.83
CA ILE A 238 -7.91 -16.71 -14.23
C ILE A 238 -8.29 -15.51 -15.09
N PRO A 239 -7.57 -15.24 -16.19
CA PRO A 239 -7.94 -14.19 -17.14
C PRO A 239 -9.38 -14.38 -17.68
N PRO A 240 -10.14 -13.30 -17.87
CA PRO A 240 -11.48 -13.39 -18.44
C PRO A 240 -11.42 -13.73 -19.95
N GLY A 241 -12.29 -14.64 -20.39
CA GLY A 241 -12.43 -14.98 -21.81
C GLY A 241 -11.21 -15.68 -22.41
N LEU A 242 -11.00 -15.51 -23.72
CA LEU A 242 -9.90 -16.09 -24.49
C LEU A 242 -8.66 -15.18 -24.44
N ALA A 243 -8.16 -14.91 -23.24
CA ALA A 243 -7.07 -13.98 -23.03
C ALA A 243 -5.77 -14.70 -22.66
N ARG A 244 -4.68 -14.24 -23.27
CA ARG A 244 -3.29 -14.51 -22.87
C ARG A 244 -2.72 -13.17 -22.44
N VAL A 245 -2.45 -13.00 -21.16
CA VAL A 245 -2.05 -11.71 -20.57
C VAL A 245 -0.85 -11.90 -19.66
N ASN A 246 -0.09 -10.83 -19.44
CA ASN A 246 1.02 -10.83 -18.50
C ASN A 246 0.68 -10.09 -17.19
N GLN A 247 -0.52 -9.53 -17.10
CA GLN A 247 -1.02 -8.76 -15.97
C GLN A 247 -2.54 -8.89 -15.94
N LEU A 248 -3.10 -9.11 -14.76
CA LEU A 248 -4.55 -9.11 -14.57
C LEU A 248 -4.88 -8.60 -13.16
N ARG A 249 -5.99 -7.87 -13.08
CA ARG A 249 -6.57 -7.40 -11.82
C ARG A 249 -7.86 -8.16 -11.57
N ALA A 250 -8.06 -8.64 -10.34
CA ALA A 250 -9.22 -9.41 -9.93
C ALA A 250 -9.63 -9.04 -8.50
N ASP A 251 -10.94 -8.85 -8.30
CA ASP A 251 -11.50 -8.71 -6.95
C ASP A 251 -11.64 -10.10 -6.34
N GLN A 252 -10.98 -10.33 -5.21
CA GLN A 252 -11.04 -11.60 -4.49
C GLN A 252 -11.61 -11.38 -3.11
N TYR A 253 -12.59 -12.20 -2.76
CA TYR A 253 -13.03 -12.31 -1.38
C TYR A 253 -12.06 -13.21 -0.65
N LEU A 254 -11.20 -12.62 0.18
CA LEU A 254 -10.26 -13.35 1.01
C LEU A 254 -10.69 -13.16 2.45
N VAL A 255 -10.92 -14.27 3.15
CA VAL A 255 -11.12 -14.23 4.60
C VAL A 255 -9.74 -14.37 5.21
N LEU A 256 -9.23 -13.29 5.77
CA LEU A 256 -7.99 -13.31 6.52
C LEU A 256 -8.26 -13.96 7.89
N PRO A 257 -7.33 -14.78 8.42
CA PRO A 257 -7.46 -15.31 9.78
C PRO A 257 -7.72 -14.20 10.80
N GLU A 258 -8.66 -14.43 11.71
CA GLU A 258 -9.00 -13.47 12.78
C GLU A 258 -7.82 -13.32 13.76
N GLY A 259 -7.34 -12.10 13.95
CA GLY A 259 -6.27 -11.77 14.90
C GLY A 259 -5.46 -10.55 14.45
N VAL A 260 -4.79 -9.90 15.40
CA VAL A 260 -3.78 -8.87 15.08
C VAL A 260 -2.52 -9.61 14.66
N GLY A 261 -2.11 -9.49 13.39
CA GLY A 261 -0.89 -10.13 12.92
C GLY A 261 -0.64 -10.03 11.43
N THR A 262 0.57 -10.45 11.07
CA THR A 262 1.01 -10.59 9.67
C THR A 262 0.50 -11.91 9.12
N VAL A 263 -0.24 -11.85 8.03
CA VAL A 263 -0.76 -12.98 7.25
C VAL A 263 0.06 -13.07 5.95
N ARG A 264 0.39 -14.29 5.51
CA ARG A 264 1.03 -14.49 4.20
C ARG A 264 -0.04 -14.63 3.12
N LEU A 265 -0.06 -13.72 2.16
CA LEU A 265 -0.79 -13.90 0.92
C LEU A 265 0.18 -14.50 -0.10
N GLN A 266 -0.15 -15.66 -0.65
CA GLN A 266 0.76 -16.38 -1.54
C GLN A 266 0.03 -16.70 -2.85
N ILE A 267 0.74 -16.65 -3.97
CA ILE A 267 0.24 -17.16 -5.24
C ILE A 267 1.18 -18.23 -5.78
N VAL A 268 0.61 -19.27 -6.39
CA VAL A 268 1.36 -20.36 -7.01
C VAL A 268 0.91 -20.51 -8.45
N ALA A 269 1.86 -20.47 -9.38
CA ALA A 269 1.58 -20.75 -10.78
C ALA A 269 1.09 -22.21 -10.93
N GLN A 270 0.06 -22.40 -11.73
CA GLN A 270 -0.52 -23.68 -12.10
C GLN A 270 -0.39 -23.85 -13.60
N ALA A 271 0.07 -25.03 -14.02
CA ALA A 271 0.00 -25.42 -15.41
C ALA A 271 -1.48 -25.66 -15.82
N ILE A 272 -1.72 -25.72 -17.13
CA ILE A 272 -3.05 -25.86 -17.73
C ILE A 272 -3.80 -27.12 -17.27
N ASP A 273 -3.06 -28.18 -16.96
CA ASP A 273 -3.58 -29.44 -16.43
C ASP A 273 -3.89 -29.40 -14.92
N ASN A 274 -3.84 -28.20 -14.31
CA ASN A 274 -4.18 -27.92 -12.91
C ASN A 274 -3.18 -28.54 -11.90
N VAL A 275 -1.93 -28.73 -12.31
CA VAL A 275 -0.83 -29.08 -11.39
C VAL A 275 0.04 -27.86 -11.11
N PRO A 276 0.68 -27.77 -9.93
CA PRO A 276 1.62 -26.69 -9.65
C PRO A 276 2.71 -26.64 -10.74
N TYR A 277 2.99 -25.44 -11.22
CA TYR A 277 3.99 -25.23 -12.26
C TYR A 277 5.39 -25.17 -11.65
N TYR A 278 6.25 -26.07 -12.11
CA TYR A 278 7.66 -26.12 -11.77
C TYR A 278 8.48 -25.75 -13.01
N ARG A 279 9.57 -25.00 -12.83
CA ARG A 279 10.48 -24.67 -13.94
C ARG A 279 11.18 -25.96 -14.40
N GLY A 280 10.90 -26.37 -15.63
CA GLY A 280 11.44 -27.60 -16.19
C GLY A 280 11.00 -28.86 -15.42
N GLU A 281 11.94 -29.77 -15.15
CA GLU A 281 11.67 -31.02 -14.42
C GLU A 281 12.05 -30.95 -12.92
N ASP A 282 12.49 -29.79 -12.43
CA ASP A 282 12.94 -29.65 -11.06
C ASP A 282 11.78 -29.35 -10.11
N ALA A 283 11.39 -30.34 -9.30
CA ALA A 283 10.36 -30.20 -8.28
C ALA A 283 10.69 -29.18 -7.17
N ALA A 284 11.95 -28.73 -7.06
CA ALA A 284 12.31 -27.63 -6.16
C ALA A 284 12.12 -26.24 -6.79
N ALA A 285 11.93 -26.16 -8.11
CA ALA A 285 11.84 -24.90 -8.84
C ALA A 285 10.38 -24.44 -9.04
N LEU A 286 9.58 -24.48 -7.98
CA LEU A 286 8.20 -23.98 -8.01
C LEU A 286 8.19 -22.48 -8.36
N VAL A 287 7.26 -22.07 -9.21
CA VAL A 287 7.02 -20.64 -9.50
C VAL A 287 5.88 -20.14 -8.60
N TYR A 288 6.24 -19.32 -7.62
CA TYR A 288 5.31 -18.75 -6.65
C TYR A 288 5.83 -17.39 -6.17
N ASP A 289 4.95 -16.65 -5.51
CA ASP A 289 5.28 -15.39 -4.84
C ASP A 289 4.52 -15.27 -3.52
N GLU A 290 5.04 -14.46 -2.61
CA GLU A 290 4.41 -14.18 -1.34
C GLU A 290 4.57 -12.72 -0.89
N VAL A 291 3.48 -12.19 -0.33
CA VAL A 291 3.45 -10.86 0.24
C VAL A 291 2.90 -10.93 1.66
N PRO A 292 3.62 -10.40 2.67
CA PRO A 292 3.11 -10.28 4.02
C PRO A 292 2.10 -9.12 4.08
N VAL A 293 0.88 -9.39 4.53
CA VAL A 293 -0.17 -8.37 4.75
C VAL A 293 -0.58 -8.33 6.22
N GLN A 294 -1.20 -7.25 6.67
CA GLN A 294 -1.66 -7.10 8.05
C GLN A 294 -3.18 -7.22 8.13
N SER A 295 -3.64 -8.11 9.01
CA SER A 295 -5.05 -8.16 9.43
C SER A 295 -5.26 -7.17 10.56
N VAL A 296 -6.19 -6.23 10.38
CA VAL A 296 -6.56 -5.24 11.39
C VAL A 296 -7.99 -5.49 11.84
N VAL A 297 -8.21 -5.52 13.16
CA VAL A 297 -9.56 -5.53 13.73
C VAL A 297 -10.12 -4.13 13.54
N GLY A 298 -11.19 -3.99 12.75
CA GLY A 298 -11.75 -2.69 12.40
C GLY A 298 -12.19 -1.91 13.64
N GLU A 299 -11.74 -0.67 13.75
CA GLU A 299 -12.71 0.38 14.03
C GLU A 299 -13.53 0.56 12.75
N ALA A 300 -14.85 0.55 12.90
CA ALA A 300 -15.77 0.61 11.77
C ALA A 300 -15.43 1.79 10.86
N GLN A 301 -15.39 1.55 9.54
CA GLN A 301 -15.47 2.66 8.60
C GLN A 301 -16.75 3.46 8.91
N PRO A 302 -16.66 4.79 9.13
CA PRO A 302 -17.85 5.62 9.27
C PRO A 302 -18.67 5.68 7.98
#